data_AF-A0A1Y1VA94-F1
#
_entry.id   AF-A0A1Y1VA94-F1
#
_cell.length_a   1.000
_cell.length_b   1.000
_cell.length_c   1.000
_cell.angle_alpha   90.00
_cell.angle_beta   90.00
_cell.angle_gamma   90.00
#
_symmetry.space_group_name_H-M   'P 1'
#
loop_
_entity.id
_entity.type
_entity.pdbx_description
1 polymer ?
#
loop_
_entity_poly.entity_id
_entity_poly.type
_entity_poly.pdbx_seq_one_letter_code
_entity_poly.pdbx_strand_id
1 'polypeptide(L)'
;MTEIIRKILVIFIVKCLLYNLSKIVNIENSTIPIFTSQVKARSFKNENINYAEIFYADVADDINTRLNQILNNDIQYYQQSSNLKYSLEKKEKELNYHRRNFISSFFHNEKINDKDISNESMNYTQYPSYSSEYNSTDLSDKSSNHNRSTSSSSCKIPNDNDNTDRYKLSKNCKNHHRENNGRPLSEFYHGIDVDEDDLLNLKSDDEMDDVPFNFIVECMDDEEKCIYINDKLENAGHYISNIFNIYQTINVDVHILPFCKSMNSDNCADITALTYSPSFITLNITDQGYYSYPQALVKQFDFNNITIDYSSYDMSLYFNTDYLRKGNYGNYLIVATHEIIHGMGFFHLMTTASAAFKMTFPEDRIIPQPLANNYRTRAGNEKSYKGWIPFTVFDRYVVEMEHPDYYIHQGIQEYLEDVKVHKFTSEENVIHHFENLEILSNNTHAYSKHLVKPFTTREAIGFKAYDGEVITLQTFKEYEPMSSISHIHAPFACDSSIDCFIPKEKLNEVDDNYLMYYTIITRSVNELVERFSSESSHGFVGSKVIKILKTIGWTEREQDEFYYKSVEQDILSKEARSSSISSISLYSFYNNIIIINTMIIVIAFIL
;
A
#
# COMPACT_ATOMS: atom_id res chain seq x y z
N MET A 1 8.54 -45.24 66.36
CA MET A 1 9.75 -44.74 65.66
C MET A 1 9.53 -44.71 64.15
N THR A 2 9.09 -45.81 63.53
CA THR A 2 8.82 -45.93 62.07
C THR A 2 7.82 -44.88 61.55
N GLU A 3 6.78 -44.58 62.33
CA GLU A 3 5.75 -43.61 61.95
C GLU A 3 6.23 -42.15 62.00
N ILE A 4 7.18 -41.86 62.90
CA ILE A 4 7.84 -40.55 62.98
C ILE A 4 8.77 -40.37 61.78
N ILE A 5 9.54 -41.40 61.42
CA ILE A 5 10.41 -41.39 60.24
C ILE A 5 9.59 -41.19 58.96
N ARG A 6 8.43 -41.87 58.84
CA ARG A 6 7.53 -41.69 57.69
C ARG A 6 6.99 -40.26 57.58
N LYS A 7 6.60 -39.63 58.70
CA LYS A 7 6.14 -38.23 58.71
C LYS A 7 7.25 -37.26 58.33
N ILE A 8 8.48 -37.48 58.82
CA ILE A 8 9.65 -36.65 58.46
C ILE A 8 9.97 -36.78 56.98
N LEU A 9 9.91 -37.99 56.42
CA LEU A 9 10.16 -38.24 55.00
C LEU A 9 9.14 -37.52 54.11
N VAL A 10 7.85 -37.57 54.46
CA VAL A 10 6.79 -36.86 53.72
C VAL A 10 7.01 -35.34 53.75
N ILE A 11 7.34 -34.77 54.90
CA ILE A 11 7.64 -33.33 55.03
C ILE A 11 8.84 -32.94 54.16
N PHE A 12 9.88 -33.78 54.13
CA PHE A 12 11.06 -33.54 53.31
C PHE A 12 10.74 -33.57 51.81
N ILE A 13 9.96 -34.57 51.36
CA ILE A 13 9.52 -34.69 49.97
C ILE A 13 8.68 -33.48 49.55
N VAL A 14 7.71 -33.07 50.38
CA VAL A 14 6.86 -31.89 50.10
C VAL A 14 7.69 -30.61 50.01
N LYS A 15 8.68 -30.42 50.91
CA LYS A 15 9.59 -29.26 50.84
C LYS A 15 10.46 -29.26 49.59
N CYS A 16 11.01 -30.42 49.18
CA CYS A 16 11.76 -30.53 47.93
C CYS A 16 10.89 -30.22 46.70
N LEU A 17 9.63 -30.69 46.70
CA LEU A 17 8.70 -30.49 45.61
C LEU A 17 8.28 -29.01 45.49
N LEU A 18 7.99 -28.36 46.62
CA LEU A 18 7.73 -26.91 46.67
C LEU A 18 8.96 -26.06 46.28
N TYR A 19 10.16 -26.46 46.68
CA TYR A 19 11.40 -25.78 46.29
C TYR A 19 11.64 -25.88 44.78
N ASN A 20 11.45 -27.05 44.18
CA ASN A 20 11.57 -27.21 42.73
C ASN A 20 10.48 -26.47 41.96
N LEU A 21 9.23 -26.48 42.43
CA LEU A 21 8.16 -25.66 41.86
C LEU A 21 8.49 -24.17 41.94
N SER A 22 9.07 -23.69 43.06
CA SER A 22 9.48 -22.29 43.19
C SER A 22 10.60 -21.89 42.22
N LYS A 23 11.46 -22.84 41.83
CA LYS A 23 12.48 -22.61 40.79
C LYS A 23 11.86 -22.57 39.39
N ILE A 24 10.88 -23.41 39.10
CA ILE A 24 10.19 -23.42 37.81
C ILE A 24 9.38 -22.12 37.63
N VAL A 25 8.64 -21.70 38.66
CA VAL A 25 7.89 -20.43 38.65
C VAL A 25 8.81 -19.21 38.57
N ASN A 26 10.04 -19.29 39.09
CA ASN A 26 11.03 -18.21 38.94
C ASN A 26 11.80 -18.22 37.61
N ILE A 27 11.69 -19.28 36.79
CA ILE A 27 12.28 -19.31 35.44
C ILE A 27 11.36 -18.63 34.42
N GLU A 28 10.04 -18.65 34.62
CA GLU A 28 9.09 -17.85 33.82
C GLU A 28 9.10 -16.36 34.18
N ASN A 29 9.70 -15.98 35.31
CA ASN A 29 10.00 -14.59 35.67
C ASN A 29 11.41 -14.17 35.26
N SER A 30 11.97 -14.71 34.16
CA SER A 30 13.03 -13.98 33.47
C SER A 30 12.41 -12.68 32.97
N THR A 31 12.50 -11.64 33.80
CA THR A 31 12.16 -10.28 33.46
C THR A 31 12.96 -9.95 32.21
N ILE A 32 12.31 -10.06 31.05
CA ILE A 32 12.73 -9.42 29.82
C ILE A 32 13.06 -7.99 30.24
N PRO A 33 14.28 -7.48 29.99
CA PRO A 33 14.66 -6.15 30.41
C PRO A 33 13.58 -5.17 29.96
N ILE A 34 12.89 -4.60 30.94
CA ILE A 34 11.74 -3.73 30.74
C ILE A 34 12.30 -2.39 30.24
N PHE A 35 12.35 -2.23 28.91
CA PHE A 35 12.63 -0.94 28.27
C PHE A 35 11.36 -0.08 28.34
N THR A 36 11.09 0.54 29.49
CA THR A 36 10.04 1.57 29.58
C THR A 36 10.59 2.90 29.09
N SER A 37 10.84 3.05 27.79
CA SER A 37 10.94 4.38 27.20
C SER A 37 9.51 4.86 26.91
N GLN A 38 9.05 5.88 27.66
CA GLN A 38 7.80 6.54 27.32
C GLN A 38 7.98 7.29 25.99
N VAL A 39 7.44 6.74 24.91
CA VAL A 39 7.35 7.43 23.62
C VAL A 39 6.26 8.50 23.76
N LYS A 40 6.66 9.76 23.94
CA LYS A 40 5.74 10.90 23.89
C LYS A 40 5.69 11.43 22.46
N ALA A 41 4.55 11.30 21.81
CA ALA A 41 4.29 12.00 20.55
C ALA A 41 4.35 13.52 20.81
N ARG A 42 5.15 14.24 20.01
CA ARG A 42 5.27 15.70 20.03
C ARG A 42 5.10 16.22 18.62
N SER A 43 4.49 17.39 18.48
CA SER A 43 4.44 18.12 17.20
C SER A 43 5.87 18.47 16.77
N PHE A 44 6.24 18.13 15.53
CA PHE A 44 7.60 18.19 14.98
C PHE A 44 8.14 19.61 14.69
N LYS A 45 7.66 20.66 15.38
CA LYS A 45 8.20 22.00 15.16
C LYS A 45 9.60 22.11 15.77
N ASN A 46 10.61 22.22 14.89
CA ASN A 46 12.04 22.47 15.17
C ASN A 46 12.82 21.31 15.79
N GLU A 47 12.82 20.13 15.16
CA GLU A 47 13.72 19.03 15.57
C GLU A 47 15.07 19.06 14.83
N ASN A 48 16.15 18.76 15.56
CA ASN A 48 17.48 18.57 14.98
C ASN A 48 17.55 17.21 14.30
N ILE A 49 17.40 17.19 12.97
CA ILE A 49 17.64 15.99 12.19
C ILE A 49 19.12 15.85 11.91
N ASN A 50 19.71 14.82 12.50
CA ASN A 50 21.14 14.55 12.36
C ASN A 50 21.47 13.75 11.09
N TYR A 51 20.49 13.02 10.53
CA TYR A 51 20.70 12.09 9.42
C TYR A 51 19.38 11.76 8.68
N ALA A 52 19.45 11.58 7.36
CA ALA A 52 18.36 11.11 6.51
C ALA A 52 18.89 10.14 5.46
N GLU A 53 18.19 9.03 5.28
CA GLU A 53 18.36 8.08 4.17
C GLU A 53 17.06 8.03 3.37
N ILE A 54 17.15 7.82 2.06
CA ILE A 54 15.96 7.77 1.22
C ILE A 54 15.81 6.36 0.65
N PHE A 55 14.60 5.82 0.78
CA PHE A 55 14.22 4.51 0.29
C PHE A 55 13.08 4.69 -0.72
N TYR A 56 13.36 4.33 -1.97
CA TYR A 56 12.34 4.35 -3.01
C TYR A 56 11.83 2.95 -3.23
N ALA A 57 10.52 2.81 -3.36
CA ALA A 57 9.94 1.61 -3.88
C ALA A 57 10.15 1.58 -5.41
N ASP A 58 10.69 0.48 -5.93
CA ASP A 58 10.95 0.27 -7.35
C ASP A 58 9.66 -0.08 -8.07
N VAL A 59 9.20 0.90 -8.84
CA VAL A 59 8.01 0.77 -9.65
C VAL A 59 8.48 0.38 -11.05
N ALA A 60 8.18 -0.85 -11.49
CA ALA A 60 8.50 -1.30 -12.85
C ALA A 60 8.00 -0.27 -13.88
N ASP A 61 8.70 -0.04 -14.99
CA ASP A 61 8.27 0.98 -15.96
C ASP A 61 6.91 0.68 -16.61
N ASP A 62 6.53 -0.61 -16.72
CA ASP A 62 5.27 -1.02 -17.33
C ASP A 62 4.16 -1.29 -16.29
N ILE A 63 2.96 -0.76 -16.59
CA ILE A 63 1.78 -0.80 -15.72
C ILE A 63 1.36 -2.21 -15.28
N ASN A 64 1.50 -3.21 -16.15
CA ASN A 64 1.09 -4.58 -15.85
C ASN A 64 2.02 -5.19 -14.80
N THR A 65 3.34 -4.97 -14.93
CA THR A 65 4.30 -5.40 -13.91
C THR A 65 4.08 -4.66 -12.60
N ARG A 66 3.82 -3.34 -12.62
CA ARG A 66 3.49 -2.56 -11.41
C ARG A 66 2.29 -3.15 -10.65
N LEU A 67 1.18 -3.35 -11.35
CA LEU A 67 -0.04 -3.93 -10.76
C LEU A 67 0.20 -5.33 -10.19
N ASN A 68 0.98 -6.16 -10.89
CA ASN A 68 1.38 -7.46 -10.38
C ASN A 68 2.28 -7.34 -9.14
N GLN A 69 3.18 -6.35 -9.06
CA GLN A 69 3.99 -6.12 -7.87
C GLN A 69 3.13 -5.73 -6.68
N ILE A 70 2.16 -4.82 -6.84
CA ILE A 70 1.27 -4.39 -5.74
C ILE A 70 0.49 -5.58 -5.17
N LEU A 71 -0.25 -6.28 -6.03
CA LEU A 71 -1.17 -7.32 -5.58
C LEU A 71 -0.47 -8.54 -4.99
N ASN A 72 0.74 -8.83 -5.45
CA ASN A 72 1.52 -9.94 -4.92
C ASN A 72 2.49 -9.49 -3.83
N ASN A 73 2.39 -8.24 -3.34
CA ASN A 73 3.35 -7.63 -2.42
C ASN A 73 4.82 -7.89 -2.83
N ASP A 74 5.12 -7.75 -4.12
CA ASP A 74 6.46 -7.87 -4.74
C ASP A 74 7.11 -6.49 -4.93
N ILE A 75 6.93 -5.63 -3.95
CA ILE A 75 7.50 -4.29 -3.96
C ILE A 75 8.99 -4.43 -3.62
N GLN A 76 9.83 -4.08 -4.58
CA GLN A 76 11.27 -3.97 -4.36
C GLN A 76 11.58 -2.57 -3.86
N TYR A 77 12.62 -2.42 -3.06
CA TYR A 77 13.03 -1.12 -2.56
C TYR A 77 14.51 -0.93 -2.79
N TYR A 78 14.88 0.30 -3.13
CA TYR A 78 16.27 0.72 -3.27
C TYR A 78 16.59 1.81 -2.28
N GLN A 79 17.72 1.63 -1.61
CA GLN A 79 18.34 2.63 -0.77
C GLN A 79 19.16 3.57 -1.64
N GLN A 80 18.84 4.86 -1.62
CA GLN A 80 19.71 5.90 -2.14
C GLN A 80 20.37 6.61 -0.95
N SER A 81 21.64 6.29 -0.73
CA SER A 81 22.45 7.00 0.25
C SER A 81 22.77 8.39 -0.32
N SER A 82 22.01 9.42 0.08
CA SER A 82 22.49 10.78 -0.08
C SER A 82 23.34 11.10 1.14
N ASN A 83 24.64 11.36 0.94
CA ASN A 83 25.40 12.08 1.95
C ASN A 83 24.75 13.46 2.03
N LEU A 84 23.91 13.69 3.04
CA LEU A 84 23.38 15.00 3.37
C LEU A 84 24.56 15.97 3.43
N LYS A 85 24.78 16.69 2.33
CA LYS A 85 25.80 17.73 2.25
C LYS A 85 25.32 18.82 3.20
N TYR A 86 25.80 18.76 4.43
CA TYR A 86 25.61 19.84 5.40
C TYR A 86 26.00 21.14 4.69
N SER A 87 25.03 22.02 4.46
CA SER A 87 25.25 23.33 3.84
C SER A 87 26.07 24.28 4.74
N LEU A 88 26.68 23.76 5.82
CA LEU A 88 27.66 24.44 6.64
C LEU A 88 28.85 24.96 5.81
N GLU A 89 29.28 24.27 4.75
CA GLU A 89 30.34 24.81 3.88
C GLU A 89 29.92 26.10 3.15
N LYS A 90 28.63 26.29 2.85
CA LYS A 90 28.14 27.51 2.21
C LYS A 90 27.97 28.64 3.23
N LYS A 91 27.44 28.34 4.43
CA LYS A 91 27.37 29.32 5.53
C LYS A 91 28.75 29.71 6.06
N GLU A 92 29.72 28.81 6.18
CA GLU A 92 31.10 29.16 6.56
C GLU A 92 31.84 29.92 5.46
N LYS A 93 31.59 29.63 4.17
CA LYS A 93 32.16 30.43 3.08
C LYS A 93 31.53 31.82 3.02
N GLU A 94 30.23 31.98 3.22
CA GLU A 94 29.56 33.28 3.27
C GLU A 94 29.90 34.08 4.54
N LEU A 95 30.00 33.44 5.71
CA LEU A 95 30.49 34.07 6.94
C LEU A 95 31.98 34.45 6.86
N ASN A 96 32.81 33.66 6.18
CA ASN A 96 34.21 34.03 5.93
C ASN A 96 34.36 35.09 4.83
N TYR A 97 33.43 35.18 3.87
CA TYR A 97 33.41 36.27 2.88
C TYR A 97 32.96 37.59 3.51
N HIS A 98 32.01 37.57 4.44
CA HIS A 98 31.57 38.77 5.16
C HIS A 98 32.49 39.19 6.30
N ARG A 99 33.30 38.29 6.89
CA ARG A 99 34.33 38.66 7.87
C ARG A 99 35.62 39.23 7.27
N ARG A 100 35.81 39.23 5.95
CA ARG A 100 37.05 39.72 5.31
C ARG A 100 36.98 41.09 4.61
N ASN A 101 35.83 41.76 4.53
CA ASN A 101 35.71 43.03 3.80
C ASN A 101 35.16 44.22 4.61
N PHE A 102 35.61 44.40 5.85
CA PHE A 102 35.47 45.67 6.58
C PHE A 102 36.76 46.06 7.31
N ILE A 103 37.85 46.32 6.55
CA ILE A 103 38.93 47.24 6.96
C ILE A 103 39.37 48.03 5.71
N SER A 104 39.33 49.36 5.84
CA SER A 104 39.79 50.40 4.90
C SER A 104 41.34 50.40 4.80
N SER A 105 42.10 51.05 3.91
CA SER A 105 41.91 52.08 2.88
C SER A 105 43.28 52.27 2.13
N PHE A 106 43.21 52.91 0.96
CA PHE A 106 44.23 53.75 0.27
C PHE A 106 45.36 53.15 -0.64
N PHE A 107 45.25 53.53 -1.92
CA PHE A 107 46.21 53.73 -3.04
C PHE A 107 47.41 52.77 -3.27
N HIS A 108 47.52 52.18 -4.47
CA HIS A 108 48.25 52.76 -5.61
C HIS A 108 48.03 51.96 -6.92
N ASN A 109 48.16 52.65 -8.05
CA ASN A 109 48.12 52.13 -9.42
C ASN A 109 49.26 51.15 -9.71
N GLU A 110 49.01 50.12 -10.53
CA GLU A 110 49.84 49.84 -11.71
C GLU A 110 49.17 48.82 -12.66
N LYS A 111 49.27 49.12 -13.96
CA LYS A 111 48.96 48.22 -15.08
C LYS A 111 50.05 47.15 -15.18
N ILE A 112 49.73 45.97 -15.74
CA ILE A 112 50.38 45.35 -16.93
C ILE A 112 50.14 43.82 -17.02
N ASN A 113 49.78 43.41 -18.25
CA ASN A 113 49.95 42.15 -18.99
C ASN A 113 49.23 40.83 -18.63
N ASP A 114 48.38 40.46 -19.60
CA ASP A 114 48.34 39.20 -20.36
C ASP A 114 49.52 38.21 -20.15
N LYS A 115 49.19 36.94 -19.85
CA LYS A 115 49.46 35.77 -20.72
C LYS A 115 49.10 34.43 -20.08
N ASP A 116 48.37 33.65 -20.87
CA ASP A 116 48.58 32.23 -21.20
C ASP A 116 48.29 31.07 -20.20
N ILE A 117 47.77 29.98 -20.82
CA ILE A 117 47.82 28.53 -20.47
C ILE A 117 46.71 28.05 -19.50
N SER A 118 45.94 26.97 -19.76
CA SER A 118 45.87 26.00 -20.87
C SER A 118 44.59 25.17 -20.77
N ASN A 119 44.13 24.72 -21.94
CA ASN A 119 43.13 23.66 -22.15
C ASN A 119 43.60 22.30 -21.60
N GLU A 120 42.70 21.56 -20.96
CA GLU A 120 42.72 20.09 -20.91
C GLU A 120 41.39 19.55 -21.44
N SER A 121 41.47 18.92 -22.61
CA SER A 121 40.41 18.16 -23.27
C SER A 121 40.50 16.69 -22.85
N MET A 122 39.43 16.14 -22.28
CA MET A 122 39.31 14.71 -21.97
C MET A 122 39.01 13.89 -23.23
N ASN A 123 39.84 12.86 -23.44
CA ASN A 123 39.72 11.84 -24.48
C ASN A 123 38.59 10.85 -24.21
N TYR A 124 37.74 10.63 -25.21
CA TYR A 124 36.82 9.50 -25.31
C TYR A 124 37.58 8.27 -25.85
N THR A 125 37.60 7.17 -25.10
CA THR A 125 38.08 5.86 -25.60
C THR A 125 36.96 5.09 -26.28
N GLN A 126 37.18 4.77 -27.56
CA GLN A 126 36.39 3.85 -28.39
C GLN A 126 36.52 2.40 -27.90
N TYR A 127 35.40 1.68 -27.86
CA TYR A 127 35.36 0.21 -27.75
C TYR A 127 35.37 -0.44 -29.14
N PRO A 128 36.09 -1.55 -29.35
CA PRO A 128 36.13 -2.25 -30.63
C PRO A 128 34.97 -3.24 -30.78
N SER A 129 34.39 -3.23 -31.98
CA SER A 129 33.48 -4.23 -32.52
C SER A 129 34.18 -5.58 -32.73
N TYR A 130 33.61 -6.66 -32.22
CA TYR A 130 34.02 -8.03 -32.55
C TYR A 130 32.87 -8.76 -33.27
N SER A 131 33.13 -9.09 -34.53
CA SER A 131 32.39 -10.05 -35.35
C SER A 131 32.96 -11.44 -35.13
N SER A 132 32.11 -12.45 -34.94
CA SER A 132 32.52 -13.85 -35.11
C SER A 132 31.43 -14.67 -35.79
N GLU A 133 31.74 -14.94 -37.06
CA GLU A 133 31.45 -16.09 -37.90
C GLU A 133 30.59 -17.24 -37.34
N TYR A 134 29.55 -17.51 -38.13
CA TYR A 134 28.85 -18.79 -38.24
C TYR A 134 29.81 -19.93 -38.57
N ASN A 135 29.70 -21.05 -37.85
CA ASN A 135 30.06 -22.36 -38.37
C ASN A 135 28.99 -23.39 -38.01
N SER A 136 28.36 -23.89 -39.06
CA SER A 136 27.47 -25.04 -39.07
C SER A 136 28.28 -26.33 -38.90
N THR A 137 27.87 -27.20 -37.98
CA THR A 137 28.12 -28.63 -38.12
C THR A 137 26.90 -29.40 -37.67
N ASP A 138 26.35 -30.14 -38.64
CA ASP A 138 25.51 -31.31 -38.46
C ASP A 138 26.14 -32.28 -37.45
N LEU A 139 25.31 -32.91 -36.62
CA LEU A 139 25.43 -34.34 -36.32
C LEU A 139 24.12 -34.87 -35.73
N SER A 140 23.62 -35.87 -36.44
CA SER A 140 22.40 -36.62 -36.21
C SER A 140 22.53 -37.68 -35.11
N ASP A 141 21.35 -37.99 -34.56
CA ASP A 141 20.91 -39.28 -34.02
C ASP A 141 21.77 -40.00 -32.98
N LYS A 142 21.20 -40.07 -31.76
CA LYS A 142 21.01 -41.37 -31.09
C LYS A 142 19.86 -41.35 -30.11
N SER A 143 18.91 -42.22 -30.40
CA SER A 143 17.77 -42.62 -29.58
C SER A 143 18.19 -43.04 -28.17
N SER A 144 17.40 -42.64 -27.17
CA SER A 144 17.14 -43.53 -26.05
C SER A 144 15.74 -43.28 -25.49
N ASN A 145 15.00 -44.39 -25.41
CA ASN A 145 13.68 -44.52 -24.82
C ASN A 145 13.70 -44.10 -23.35
N HIS A 146 12.73 -43.31 -22.92
CA HIS A 146 12.17 -43.49 -21.58
C HIS A 146 10.67 -43.16 -21.52
N ASN A 147 9.95 -44.12 -20.97
CA ASN A 147 8.52 -44.16 -20.70
C ASN A 147 8.03 -42.91 -19.95
N ARG A 148 6.98 -42.28 -20.46
CA ARG A 148 6.14 -41.39 -19.66
C ARG A 148 4.68 -41.79 -19.81
N SER A 149 4.17 -42.36 -18.73
CA SER A 149 2.77 -42.68 -18.48
C SER A 149 1.92 -41.42 -18.50
N THR A 150 0.97 -41.36 -19.43
CA THR A 150 -0.15 -40.44 -19.44
C THR A 150 -1.34 -41.10 -18.73
N SER A 151 -1.69 -40.61 -17.54
CA SER A 151 -2.97 -40.94 -16.90
C SER A 151 -3.98 -39.85 -17.24
N SER A 152 -4.85 -40.17 -18.20
CA SER A 152 -6.09 -39.46 -18.48
C SER A 152 -7.11 -39.71 -17.37
N SER A 153 -7.71 -38.64 -16.88
CA SER A 153 -8.86 -38.67 -15.97
C SER A 153 -10.08 -39.20 -16.73
N SER A 154 -10.45 -40.45 -16.41
CA SER A 154 -11.69 -41.07 -16.84
C SER A 154 -12.81 -40.76 -15.84
N CYS A 155 -13.89 -40.14 -16.32
CA CYS A 155 -15.16 -40.08 -15.60
C CYS A 155 -15.66 -41.52 -15.37
N LYS A 156 -15.73 -41.95 -14.11
CA LYS A 156 -16.39 -43.18 -13.70
C LYS A 156 -17.86 -42.89 -13.42
N ILE A 157 -18.74 -43.51 -14.22
CA ILE A 157 -20.17 -43.66 -13.95
C ILE A 157 -20.34 -44.96 -13.13
N PRO A 158 -21.26 -45.02 -12.14
CA PRO A 158 -21.48 -46.21 -11.33
C PRO A 158 -22.18 -47.32 -12.13
N ASN A 159 -21.73 -48.55 -11.93
CA ASN A 159 -22.47 -49.77 -12.28
C ASN A 159 -23.56 -50.00 -11.23
N ASP A 160 -24.82 -49.99 -11.65
CA ASP A 160 -25.85 -50.81 -11.03
C ASP A 160 -26.54 -51.67 -12.09
N ASN A 161 -26.48 -52.97 -11.86
CA ASN A 161 -27.23 -53.99 -12.56
C ASN A 161 -28.66 -54.00 -11.99
N ASP A 162 -29.69 -53.79 -12.80
CA ASP A 162 -30.65 -54.86 -13.06
C ASP A 162 -31.58 -54.55 -14.25
N ASN A 163 -32.18 -55.64 -14.72
CA ASN A 163 -32.74 -55.90 -16.04
C ASN A 163 -34.01 -55.13 -16.48
N THR A 164 -34.18 -55.09 -17.82
CA THR A 164 -35.42 -54.94 -18.64
C THR A 164 -36.13 -53.57 -18.57
N ASP A 165 -36.28 -52.75 -19.62
CA ASP A 165 -36.76 -53.04 -20.98
C ASP A 165 -36.23 -52.04 -22.03
N ARG A 166 -36.05 -52.55 -23.27
CA ARG A 166 -35.53 -51.83 -24.44
C ARG A 166 -36.64 -51.04 -25.17
N TYR A 167 -36.36 -49.79 -25.53
CA TYR A 167 -36.70 -49.27 -26.87
C TYR A 167 -35.57 -48.37 -27.43
N LYS A 168 -34.89 -48.92 -28.44
CA LYS A 168 -34.26 -48.33 -29.64
C LYS A 168 -33.88 -46.82 -29.63
N LEU A 169 -32.60 -46.53 -29.86
CA LEU A 169 -32.01 -45.93 -31.09
C LEU A 169 -30.51 -45.67 -30.81
N SER A 170 -29.56 -46.43 -31.36
CA SER A 170 -29.06 -46.41 -32.75
C SER A 170 -28.35 -45.11 -33.17
N LYS A 171 -27.03 -45.10 -32.93
CA LYS A 171 -25.95 -44.81 -33.88
C LYS A 171 -25.75 -43.39 -34.45
N ASN A 172 -24.47 -43.01 -34.28
CA ASN A 172 -23.56 -42.38 -35.22
C ASN A 172 -23.40 -40.85 -35.17
N CYS A 173 -22.34 -40.47 -34.46
CA CYS A 173 -21.39 -39.49 -34.92
C CYS A 173 -20.84 -39.86 -36.32
N LYS A 174 -20.95 -38.95 -37.29
CA LYS A 174 -19.80 -38.45 -38.08
C LYS A 174 -20.23 -37.30 -39.01
N ASN A 175 -19.51 -36.20 -38.85
CA ASN A 175 -19.07 -35.19 -39.81
C ASN A 175 -20.11 -34.51 -40.73
N HIS A 176 -20.20 -33.18 -40.60
CA HIS A 176 -20.12 -32.30 -41.76
C HIS A 176 -19.52 -30.94 -41.37
N HIS A 177 -18.38 -30.61 -41.98
CA HIS A 177 -17.98 -29.23 -42.25
C HIS A 177 -19.08 -28.54 -43.05
N ARG A 178 -19.45 -27.32 -42.64
CA ARG A 178 -19.93 -26.29 -43.57
C ARG A 178 -19.71 -24.90 -42.99
N GLU A 179 -18.95 -24.11 -43.75
CA GLU A 179 -18.86 -22.65 -43.68
C GLU A 179 -20.25 -22.02 -43.82
N ASN A 180 -20.51 -20.94 -43.07
CA ASN A 180 -21.04 -19.69 -43.62
C ASN A 180 -21.18 -18.62 -42.53
N ASN A 181 -20.47 -17.51 -42.79
CA ASN A 181 -20.91 -16.12 -42.73
C ASN A 181 -21.74 -15.64 -41.53
N GLY A 182 -21.11 -14.76 -40.75
CA GLY A 182 -21.77 -13.78 -39.90
C GLY A 182 -20.80 -12.66 -39.52
N ARG A 183 -20.51 -11.74 -40.45
CA ARG A 183 -19.99 -10.41 -40.10
C ARG A 183 -21.03 -9.72 -39.20
N PRO A 184 -20.65 -9.05 -38.10
CA PRO A 184 -21.35 -7.85 -37.68
C PRO A 184 -20.64 -6.65 -38.28
N LEU A 185 -21.44 -5.79 -38.90
CA LEU A 185 -21.06 -4.52 -39.48
C LEU A 185 -20.25 -3.67 -38.49
N SER A 186 -19.17 -3.12 -39.03
CA SER A 186 -18.61 -1.85 -38.63
C SER A 186 -19.63 -0.71 -38.77
N GLU A 187 -19.37 0.36 -38.02
CA GLU A 187 -19.94 1.72 -38.15
C GLU A 187 -21.35 1.89 -37.60
N PHE A 188 -21.43 2.52 -36.42
CA PHE A 188 -22.14 3.80 -36.27
C PHE A 188 -21.53 4.56 -35.09
N TYR A 189 -20.50 5.36 -35.40
CA TYR A 189 -20.16 6.55 -34.61
C TYR A 189 -21.12 7.65 -35.06
N HIS A 190 -21.85 8.24 -34.12
CA HIS A 190 -22.24 9.63 -34.22
C HIS A 190 -21.79 10.30 -32.93
N GLY A 191 -20.80 11.18 -33.07
CA GLY A 191 -20.39 12.10 -32.02
C GLY A 191 -21.62 12.89 -31.57
N ILE A 192 -21.82 12.92 -30.26
CA ILE A 192 -22.71 13.90 -29.66
C ILE A 192 -21.84 15.14 -29.52
N ASP A 193 -22.03 16.12 -30.41
CA ASP A 193 -21.68 17.51 -30.12
C ASP A 193 -22.58 17.90 -28.93
N VAL A 194 -22.04 17.74 -27.72
CA VAL A 194 -22.57 18.42 -26.54
C VAL A 194 -21.99 19.82 -26.61
N ASP A 195 -22.85 20.82 -26.77
CA ASP A 195 -22.44 22.23 -26.73
C ASP A 195 -21.59 22.48 -25.47
N GLU A 196 -20.28 22.68 -25.65
CA GLU A 196 -19.30 22.96 -24.59
C GLU A 196 -19.64 24.23 -23.78
N ASP A 197 -20.57 25.05 -24.27
CA ASP A 197 -20.95 26.33 -23.67
C ASP A 197 -21.87 26.20 -22.42
N ASP A 198 -22.55 25.06 -22.22
CA ASP A 198 -23.44 24.86 -21.06
C ASP A 198 -22.74 24.25 -19.82
N LEU A 199 -21.53 23.70 -19.98
CA LEU A 199 -20.70 23.20 -18.86
C LEU A 199 -19.74 24.26 -18.29
N LEU A 200 -19.55 25.39 -18.98
CA LEU A 200 -18.59 26.43 -18.59
C LEU A 200 -19.17 27.58 -17.74
N ASN A 201 -20.49 27.63 -17.52
CA ASN A 201 -21.14 28.74 -16.81
C ASN A 201 -21.43 28.52 -15.31
N LEU A 202 -20.77 27.54 -14.67
CA LEU A 202 -20.82 27.32 -13.21
C LEU A 202 -19.50 27.62 -12.48
N LYS A 203 -18.58 28.37 -13.09
CA LYS A 203 -17.48 28.99 -12.34
C LYS A 203 -18.00 30.28 -11.69
N SER A 204 -18.57 30.14 -10.50
CA SER A 204 -18.60 31.25 -9.55
C SER A 204 -17.15 31.55 -9.15
N ASP A 205 -16.70 32.78 -9.40
CA ASP A 205 -15.39 33.36 -9.08
C ASP A 205 -15.10 33.46 -7.56
N ASP A 206 -15.51 32.49 -6.74
CA ASP A 206 -14.84 32.30 -5.44
C ASP A 206 -13.55 31.55 -5.75
N GLU A 207 -12.42 32.23 -5.52
CA GLU A 207 -11.08 31.64 -5.50
C GLU A 207 -11.11 30.41 -4.59
N MET A 208 -11.43 29.23 -5.14
CA MET A 208 -11.14 27.97 -4.49
C MET A 208 -9.63 27.95 -4.34
N ASP A 209 -9.17 28.22 -3.11
CA ASP A 209 -7.79 28.07 -2.69
C ASP A 209 -7.21 26.82 -3.35
N ASP A 210 -6.06 26.99 -4.01
CA ASP A 210 -5.36 25.97 -4.76
C ASP A 210 -5.26 24.68 -3.92
N VAL A 211 -5.73 23.55 -4.45
CA VAL A 211 -5.66 22.26 -3.74
C VAL A 211 -4.18 21.97 -3.50
N PRO A 212 -3.74 21.72 -2.26
CA PRO A 212 -2.34 21.39 -2.01
C PRO A 212 -1.99 19.94 -2.41
N PHE A 213 -2.69 19.41 -3.41
CA PHE A 213 -2.44 18.14 -4.10
C PHE A 213 -2.34 18.41 -5.59
N ASN A 214 -1.31 17.85 -6.21
CA ASN A 214 -1.12 17.87 -7.65
C ASN A 214 -1.27 16.45 -8.18
N PHE A 215 -2.44 16.15 -8.74
CA PHE A 215 -2.76 14.84 -9.32
C PHE A 215 -2.26 14.76 -10.76
N ILE A 216 -1.37 13.82 -11.03
CA ILE A 216 -0.78 13.59 -12.35
C ILE A 216 -1.42 12.30 -12.87
N VAL A 217 -2.45 12.46 -13.69
CA VAL A 217 -3.37 11.37 -14.05
C VAL A 217 -3.00 10.77 -15.41
N GLU A 218 -2.75 9.46 -15.42
CA GLU A 218 -2.68 8.62 -16.60
C GLU A 218 -3.98 7.81 -16.74
N CYS A 219 -4.77 8.09 -17.77
CA CYS A 219 -6.01 7.38 -18.09
C CYS A 219 -5.77 6.35 -19.20
N MET A 220 -6.17 5.10 -18.95
CA MET A 220 -6.02 3.97 -19.88
C MET A 220 -7.35 3.25 -20.18
N ASP A 221 -8.49 3.90 -19.92
CA ASP A 221 -9.84 3.41 -20.25
C ASP A 221 -10.67 4.52 -20.92
N ASP A 222 -11.97 4.29 -21.01
CA ASP A 222 -12.99 5.26 -21.41
C ASP A 222 -12.87 6.61 -20.68
N GLU A 223 -12.92 7.69 -21.46
CA GLU A 223 -12.72 9.06 -21.02
C GLU A 223 -13.75 9.50 -19.96
N GLU A 224 -15.01 9.09 -20.09
CA GLU A 224 -16.08 9.44 -19.15
C GLU A 224 -15.78 8.87 -17.76
N LYS A 225 -15.32 7.62 -17.70
CA LYS A 225 -14.92 6.98 -16.43
C LYS A 225 -13.71 7.67 -15.81
N CYS A 226 -12.75 8.07 -16.62
CA CYS A 226 -11.55 8.76 -16.15
C CYS A 226 -11.88 10.14 -15.59
N ILE A 227 -12.71 10.92 -16.30
CA ILE A 227 -13.20 12.22 -15.80
C ILE A 227 -13.95 12.03 -14.49
N TYR A 228 -14.82 11.02 -14.40
CA TYR A 228 -15.54 10.71 -13.18
C TYR A 228 -14.60 10.42 -11.99
N ILE A 229 -13.62 9.54 -12.16
CA ILE A 229 -12.67 9.20 -11.09
C ILE A 229 -11.77 10.40 -10.74
N ASN A 230 -11.33 11.18 -11.73
CA ASN A 230 -10.51 12.37 -11.51
C ASN A 230 -11.25 13.44 -10.68
N ASP A 231 -12.52 13.71 -10.99
CA ASP A 231 -13.37 14.59 -10.17
C ASP A 231 -13.44 14.12 -8.71
N LYS A 232 -13.54 12.80 -8.48
CA LYS A 232 -13.56 12.25 -7.11
C LYS A 232 -12.23 12.37 -6.38
N LEU A 233 -11.12 12.26 -7.11
CA LEU A 233 -9.78 12.47 -6.58
C LEU A 233 -9.56 13.92 -6.16
N GLU A 234 -9.93 14.88 -7.01
CA GLU A 234 -9.83 16.31 -6.70
C GLU A 234 -10.66 16.65 -5.46
N ASN A 235 -11.91 16.16 -5.40
CA ASN A 235 -12.77 16.34 -4.23
C ASN A 235 -12.18 15.70 -2.95
N ALA A 236 -11.55 14.52 -3.05
CA ALA A 236 -10.85 13.89 -1.93
C ALA A 236 -9.65 14.73 -1.46
N GLY A 237 -8.87 15.28 -2.38
CA GLY A 237 -7.75 16.18 -2.09
C GLY A 237 -8.23 17.45 -1.36
N HIS A 238 -9.30 18.09 -1.85
CA HIS A 238 -9.94 19.21 -1.16
C HIS A 238 -10.36 18.81 0.26
N TYR A 239 -11.02 17.68 0.40
CA TYR A 239 -11.50 17.21 1.69
C TYR A 239 -10.37 17.06 2.72
N ILE A 240 -9.29 16.36 2.35
CA ILE A 240 -8.12 16.15 3.20
C ILE A 240 -7.42 17.47 3.51
N SER A 241 -7.31 18.38 2.55
CA SER A 241 -6.68 19.70 2.73
C SER A 241 -7.43 20.64 3.69
N ASN A 242 -8.72 20.38 3.90
CA ASN A 242 -9.46 21.09 4.93
C ASN A 242 -9.12 20.55 6.32
N ILE A 243 -8.90 19.25 6.45
CA ILE A 243 -8.62 18.58 7.74
C ILE A 243 -7.19 18.85 8.21
N PHE A 244 -6.21 18.81 7.30
CA PHE A 244 -4.79 18.89 7.64
C PHE A 244 -4.12 20.12 7.04
N ASN A 245 -3.19 20.70 7.79
CA ASN A 245 -2.28 21.71 7.26
C ASN A 245 -1.30 21.04 6.29
N ILE A 246 -1.40 21.39 5.02
CA ILE A 246 -0.46 20.98 3.98
C ILE A 246 0.30 22.22 3.53
N TYR A 247 1.58 22.27 3.87
CA TYR A 247 2.46 23.42 3.63
C TYR A 247 3.18 23.33 2.29
N GLN A 248 3.41 22.12 1.80
CA GLN A 248 4.01 21.84 0.49
C GLN A 248 3.10 20.90 -0.29
N THR A 249 2.86 21.23 -1.56
CA THR A 249 2.04 20.44 -2.47
C THR A 249 2.48 18.98 -2.51
N ILE A 250 1.50 18.08 -2.36
CA ILE A 250 1.70 16.63 -2.44
C ILE A 250 1.46 16.22 -3.90
N ASN A 251 2.49 15.69 -4.55
CA ASN A 251 2.42 15.18 -5.92
C ASN A 251 1.95 13.73 -5.90
N VAL A 252 0.85 13.45 -6.59
CA VAL A 252 0.22 12.13 -6.62
C VAL A 252 0.22 11.60 -8.05
N ASP A 253 0.88 10.47 -8.27
CA ASP A 253 0.87 9.73 -9.54
C ASP A 253 -0.38 8.84 -9.58
N VAL A 254 -1.29 9.08 -10.53
CA VAL A 254 -2.60 8.42 -10.57
C VAL A 254 -2.74 7.62 -11.86
N HIS A 255 -3.10 6.34 -11.72
CA HIS A 255 -3.33 5.43 -12.84
C HIS A 255 -4.80 4.98 -12.84
N ILE A 256 -5.56 5.31 -13.89
CA ILE A 256 -6.97 4.92 -14.03
C ILE A 256 -7.10 3.92 -15.18
N LEU A 257 -7.39 2.65 -14.88
CA LEU A 257 -7.32 1.58 -15.87
C LEU A 257 -8.20 0.35 -15.54
N PRO A 258 -8.53 -0.50 -16.54
CA PRO A 258 -9.30 -1.72 -16.30
C PRO A 258 -8.38 -2.83 -15.80
N PHE A 259 -8.47 -3.17 -14.51
CA PHE A 259 -7.57 -4.13 -13.88
C PHE A 259 -7.66 -5.51 -14.54
N CYS A 260 -8.84 -5.94 -15.00
CA CYS A 260 -9.02 -7.26 -15.62
C CYS A 260 -8.34 -7.39 -16.98
N LYS A 261 -8.05 -6.27 -17.64
CA LYS A 261 -7.26 -6.27 -18.87
C LYS A 261 -5.76 -6.39 -18.57
N SER A 262 -5.33 -5.82 -17.45
CA SER A 262 -3.93 -5.78 -17.02
C SER A 262 -3.52 -6.99 -16.17
N MET A 263 -4.48 -7.65 -15.55
CA MET A 263 -4.28 -8.77 -14.64
C MET A 263 -4.97 -10.03 -15.19
N ASN A 264 -4.22 -11.13 -15.24
CA ASN A 264 -4.78 -12.45 -15.55
C ASN A 264 -5.34 -13.09 -14.26
N SER A 265 -6.28 -12.42 -13.58
CA SER A 265 -6.86 -12.89 -12.31
C SER A 265 -8.39 -12.84 -12.36
N ASP A 266 -9.05 -13.87 -11.80
CA ASP A 266 -10.51 -14.01 -11.84
C ASP A 266 -11.24 -12.98 -10.96
N ASN A 267 -10.55 -12.34 -10.00
CA ASN A 267 -11.13 -11.38 -9.04
C ASN A 267 -10.67 -9.93 -9.28
N CYS A 268 -10.06 -9.65 -10.43
CA CYS A 268 -9.59 -8.33 -10.82
C CYS A 268 -10.66 -7.22 -10.71
N ALA A 269 -11.93 -7.57 -10.95
CA ALA A 269 -13.05 -6.61 -10.93
C ALA A 269 -13.57 -6.31 -9.53
N ASP A 270 -13.08 -6.99 -8.48
CA ASP A 270 -13.49 -6.77 -7.09
C ASP A 270 -12.59 -5.76 -6.37
N ILE A 271 -11.37 -5.56 -6.87
CA ILE A 271 -10.46 -4.54 -6.37
C ILE A 271 -10.92 -3.17 -6.90
N THR A 272 -11.23 -2.22 -6.01
CA THR A 272 -11.75 -0.91 -6.43
C THR A 272 -10.62 0.08 -6.74
N ALA A 273 -9.64 0.15 -5.84
CA ALA A 273 -8.42 0.94 -5.99
C ALA A 273 -7.30 0.31 -5.16
N LEU A 274 -6.08 0.81 -5.34
CA LEU A 274 -4.89 0.42 -4.60
C LEU A 274 -3.97 1.61 -4.43
N THR A 275 -3.37 1.74 -3.25
CA THR A 275 -2.22 2.60 -3.01
C THR A 275 -0.94 1.79 -3.12
N TYR A 276 -0.03 2.22 -4.00
CA TYR A 276 1.32 1.69 -4.00
C TYR A 276 2.06 2.17 -2.75
N SER A 277 2.99 1.38 -2.23
CA SER A 277 3.82 1.81 -1.11
C SER A 277 4.41 3.19 -1.37
N PRO A 278 4.24 4.16 -0.46
CA PRO A 278 4.78 5.50 -0.67
C PRO A 278 6.31 5.47 -0.75
N SER A 279 6.89 6.49 -1.41
CA SER A 279 8.32 6.76 -1.26
C SER A 279 8.61 7.07 0.20
N PHE A 280 9.60 6.41 0.78
CA PHE A 280 9.94 6.57 2.19
C PHE A 280 11.24 7.34 2.36
N ILE A 281 11.26 8.21 3.37
CA ILE A 281 12.47 8.86 3.84
C ILE A 281 12.68 8.42 5.27
N THR A 282 13.79 7.73 5.48
CA THR A 282 14.22 7.27 6.80
C THR A 282 14.88 8.41 7.54
N LEU A 283 14.29 8.76 8.68
CA LEU A 283 14.75 9.83 9.55
C LEU A 283 14.92 9.29 10.98
N ASN A 284 15.96 9.76 11.67
CA ASN A 284 16.05 9.62 13.12
C ASN A 284 15.59 10.91 13.77
N ILE A 285 14.28 10.99 13.98
CA ILE A 285 13.62 12.09 14.67
C ILE A 285 13.47 11.67 16.13
N THR A 286 13.69 12.56 17.10
CA THR A 286 13.65 12.31 18.55
C THR A 286 14.73 11.40 19.17
N ASP A 287 15.79 11.01 18.44
CA ASP A 287 16.84 10.08 18.91
C ASP A 287 16.31 8.69 19.35
N GLN A 288 15.11 8.30 18.88
CA GLN A 288 14.45 7.03 19.25
C GLN A 288 14.61 5.93 18.22
N GLY A 289 15.51 6.13 17.25
CA GLY A 289 15.79 5.19 16.17
C GLY A 289 15.43 5.74 14.81
N TYR A 290 15.81 4.98 13.79
CA TYR A 290 15.53 5.30 12.39
C TYR A 290 14.16 4.73 12.02
N TYR A 291 13.27 5.59 11.54
CA TYR A 291 11.95 5.20 11.04
C TYR A 291 11.75 5.73 9.64
N SER A 292 11.03 4.97 8.82
CA SER A 292 10.63 5.36 7.47
C SER A 292 9.36 6.21 7.52
N TYR A 293 9.46 7.46 7.05
CA TYR A 293 8.35 8.40 6.95
C TYR A 293 7.92 8.53 5.48
N PRO A 294 6.62 8.55 5.16
CA PRO A 294 6.17 8.83 3.80
C PRO A 294 6.70 10.19 3.34
N GLN A 295 7.14 10.28 2.09
CA GLN A 295 7.68 11.52 1.53
C GLN A 295 6.68 12.68 1.64
N ALA A 296 5.39 12.40 1.43
CA ALA A 296 4.29 13.35 1.60
C ALA A 296 4.30 14.03 2.98
N LEU A 297 4.57 13.27 4.05
CA LEU A 297 4.66 13.76 5.43
C LEU A 297 5.96 14.54 5.66
N VAL A 298 7.09 14.00 5.18
CA VAL A 298 8.41 14.62 5.35
C VAL A 298 8.48 16.03 4.74
N LYS A 299 7.84 16.24 3.59
CA LYS A 299 7.69 17.57 2.96
C LYS A 299 6.98 18.59 3.86
N GLN A 300 6.17 18.15 4.82
CA GLN A 300 5.46 19.06 5.72
C GLN A 300 6.30 19.49 6.93
N PHE A 301 7.49 18.91 7.11
CA PHE A 301 8.41 19.28 8.17
C PHE A 301 9.30 20.46 7.74
N ASP A 302 9.61 21.33 8.71
CA ASP A 302 10.51 22.46 8.49
C ASP A 302 11.98 22.05 8.71
N PHE A 303 12.67 21.77 7.61
CA PHE A 303 14.11 21.50 7.61
C PHE A 303 14.91 22.76 7.29
N ASN A 304 15.06 23.63 8.28
CA ASN A 304 15.74 24.93 8.16
C ASN A 304 17.14 24.92 7.48
N ASN A 305 17.82 23.77 7.33
CA ASN A 305 19.15 23.70 6.68
C ASN A 305 19.41 22.43 5.84
N ILE A 306 18.40 21.59 5.58
CA ILE A 306 18.58 20.33 4.86
C ILE A 306 17.77 20.36 3.56
N THR A 307 18.46 20.20 2.43
CA THR A 307 17.81 19.94 1.14
C THR A 307 17.72 18.44 0.96
N ILE A 308 16.50 17.92 0.89
CA ILE A 308 16.22 16.52 0.57
C ILE A 308 15.88 16.44 -0.91
N ASP A 309 16.47 15.47 -1.61
CA ASP A 309 16.17 15.20 -3.02
C ASP A 309 14.98 14.24 -3.09
N TYR A 310 13.78 14.81 -3.25
CA TYR A 310 12.53 14.08 -3.29
C TYR A 310 12.33 13.38 -4.64
N SER A 311 11.67 12.22 -4.65
CA SER A 311 11.13 11.68 -5.91
C SER A 311 10.09 12.64 -6.48
N SER A 312 9.87 12.57 -7.81
CA SER A 312 8.88 13.41 -8.50
C SER A 312 7.47 13.29 -7.89
N TYR A 313 7.13 12.09 -7.42
CA TYR A 313 5.84 11.74 -6.82
C TYR A 313 6.03 11.38 -5.35
N ASP A 314 5.05 11.74 -4.52
CA ASP A 314 5.01 11.44 -3.09
C ASP A 314 4.29 10.12 -2.79
N MET A 315 3.32 9.77 -3.63
CA MET A 315 2.56 8.52 -3.59
C MET A 315 2.02 8.18 -4.98
N SER A 316 1.67 6.91 -5.20
CA SER A 316 1.02 6.46 -6.44
C SER A 316 -0.28 5.71 -6.13
N LEU A 317 -1.35 6.05 -6.85
CA LEU A 317 -2.69 5.50 -6.67
C LEU A 317 -3.16 4.83 -7.97
N TYR A 318 -3.89 3.72 -7.86
CA TYR A 318 -4.39 2.94 -8.98
C TYR A 318 -5.89 2.73 -8.83
N PHE A 319 -6.69 3.14 -9.80
CA PHE A 319 -8.14 3.02 -9.77
C PHE A 319 -8.64 2.08 -10.86
N ASN A 320 -9.46 1.12 -10.46
CA ASN A 320 -9.97 0.09 -11.36
C ASN A 320 -11.27 0.51 -12.03
N THR A 321 -11.27 0.63 -13.35
CA THR A 321 -12.47 0.98 -14.11
C THR A 321 -13.37 -0.21 -14.46
N ASP A 322 -12.92 -1.46 -14.27
CA ASP A 322 -13.77 -2.64 -14.39
C ASP A 322 -14.76 -2.75 -13.23
N TYR A 323 -14.40 -2.21 -12.07
CA TYR A 323 -15.29 -2.13 -10.91
C TYR A 323 -16.55 -1.30 -11.21
N LEU A 324 -16.41 -0.18 -11.94
CA LEU A 324 -17.53 0.68 -12.37
C LEU A 324 -18.58 -0.05 -13.23
N ARG A 325 -18.18 -1.09 -13.97
CA ARG A 325 -19.07 -1.80 -14.91
C ARG A 325 -20.15 -2.61 -14.22
N LYS A 326 -20.02 -2.90 -12.93
CA LYS A 326 -21.01 -3.68 -12.16
C LYS A 326 -22.28 -2.88 -11.83
N GLY A 327 -22.45 -1.66 -12.35
CA GLY A 327 -23.67 -0.86 -12.24
C GLY A 327 -23.91 -0.27 -10.84
N ASN A 328 -22.96 -0.49 -9.93
CA ASN A 328 -22.87 0.19 -8.66
C ASN A 328 -21.71 1.17 -8.83
N TYR A 329 -22.01 2.45 -9.09
CA TYR A 329 -20.98 3.49 -9.05
C TYR A 329 -20.47 3.49 -7.62
N GLY A 330 -19.38 2.74 -7.40
CA GLY A 330 -18.67 2.68 -6.13
C GLY A 330 -18.44 4.10 -5.66
N ASN A 331 -18.41 4.27 -4.36
CA ASN A 331 -18.21 5.58 -3.80
C ASN A 331 -16.74 6.02 -3.97
N TYR A 332 -16.36 6.48 -5.16
CA TYR A 332 -14.96 6.78 -5.49
C TYR A 332 -14.42 7.97 -4.72
N LEU A 333 -15.25 8.83 -4.15
CA LEU A 333 -14.80 9.86 -3.21
C LEU A 333 -14.25 9.22 -1.93
N ILE A 334 -14.99 8.28 -1.33
CA ILE A 334 -14.53 7.53 -0.16
C ILE A 334 -13.30 6.70 -0.50
N VAL A 335 -13.31 6.00 -1.64
CA VAL A 335 -12.17 5.19 -2.08
C VAL A 335 -10.94 6.06 -2.29
N ALA A 336 -11.05 7.18 -3.02
CA ALA A 336 -9.93 8.08 -3.23
C ALA A 336 -9.39 8.65 -1.90
N THR A 337 -10.28 9.01 -0.97
CA THR A 337 -9.87 9.50 0.35
C THR A 337 -9.16 8.41 1.15
N HIS A 338 -9.66 7.18 1.13
CA HIS A 338 -9.06 6.01 1.77
C HIS A 338 -7.63 5.74 1.25
N GLU A 339 -7.48 5.71 -0.07
CA GLU A 339 -6.17 5.49 -0.70
C GLU A 339 -5.18 6.64 -0.41
N ILE A 340 -5.63 7.91 -0.43
CA ILE A 340 -4.76 9.02 -0.05
C ILE A 340 -4.32 8.90 1.42
N ILE A 341 -5.18 8.47 2.34
CA ILE A 341 -4.82 8.26 3.75
C ILE A 341 -3.74 7.18 3.92
N HIS A 342 -3.80 6.09 3.14
CA HIS A 342 -2.70 5.13 3.07
C HIS A 342 -1.40 5.80 2.59
N GLY A 343 -1.47 6.58 1.50
CA GLY A 343 -0.32 7.32 0.97
C GLY A 343 0.26 8.36 1.95
N MET A 344 -0.58 8.92 2.83
CA MET A 344 -0.18 9.82 3.91
C MET A 344 0.54 9.12 5.08
N GLY A 345 0.56 7.79 5.12
CA GLY A 345 1.31 7.02 6.11
C GLY A 345 0.48 6.17 7.06
N PHE A 346 -0.81 5.97 6.78
CA PHE A 346 -1.55 4.86 7.38
C PHE A 346 -1.10 3.55 6.71
N PHE A 347 0.15 3.16 6.93
CA PHE A 347 0.81 2.09 6.19
C PHE A 347 1.90 1.46 7.06
N HIS A 348 1.92 0.14 7.16
CA HIS A 348 2.89 -0.62 7.97
C HIS A 348 3.89 -1.37 7.06
N LEU A 349 5.08 -1.70 7.58
CA LEU A 349 6.08 -2.51 6.85
C LEU A 349 6.52 -3.77 7.61
N MET A 350 5.91 -4.10 8.74
CA MET A 350 6.06 -5.45 9.32
C MET A 350 5.34 -6.49 8.47
N THR A 351 5.82 -7.73 8.40
CA THR A 351 5.19 -8.81 7.64
C THR A 351 5.60 -10.17 8.17
N THR A 352 4.89 -11.25 7.80
CA THR A 352 5.38 -12.59 8.06
C THR A 352 6.55 -12.93 7.14
N ALA A 353 7.51 -13.72 7.63
CA ALA A 353 8.62 -14.20 6.81
C ALA A 353 8.12 -14.99 5.60
N SER A 354 7.09 -15.82 5.79
CA SER A 354 6.48 -16.55 4.68
C SER A 354 5.92 -15.64 3.59
N ALA A 355 5.23 -14.56 3.96
CA ALA A 355 4.70 -13.61 3.00
C ALA A 355 5.81 -12.81 2.29
N ALA A 356 6.77 -12.28 3.05
CA ALA A 356 7.89 -11.50 2.50
C ALA A 356 8.69 -12.27 1.45
N PHE A 357 8.98 -13.54 1.70
CA PHE A 357 9.83 -14.34 0.82
C PHE A 357 9.06 -15.20 -0.18
N LYS A 358 7.71 -15.23 -0.08
CA LYS A 358 6.80 -16.06 -0.86
C LYS A 358 7.15 -17.53 -0.79
N MET A 359 7.42 -18.02 0.42
CA MET A 359 7.80 -19.42 0.68
C MET A 359 7.32 -19.86 2.07
N THR A 360 7.21 -21.16 2.30
CA THR A 360 6.79 -21.68 3.61
C THR A 360 7.99 -21.85 4.53
N PHE A 361 7.96 -21.20 5.70
CA PHE A 361 8.93 -21.43 6.75
C PHE A 361 8.46 -22.56 7.68
N PRO A 362 9.36 -23.37 8.27
CA PRO A 362 9.00 -24.37 9.26
C PRO A 362 8.29 -23.75 10.48
N GLU A 363 8.75 -22.57 10.87
CA GLU A 363 8.14 -21.73 11.90
C GLU A 363 8.20 -20.27 11.43
N ASP A 364 7.02 -19.73 11.13
CA ASP A 364 6.88 -18.37 10.64
C ASP A 364 7.17 -17.35 11.76
N ARG A 365 7.40 -16.09 11.37
CA ARG A 365 7.75 -15.00 12.30
C ARG A 365 7.43 -13.65 11.69
N ILE A 366 7.12 -12.67 12.54
CA ILE A 366 6.96 -11.27 12.13
C ILE A 366 8.33 -10.61 12.01
N ILE A 367 8.61 -10.03 10.85
CA ILE A 367 9.87 -9.37 10.49
C ILE A 367 9.61 -8.00 9.88
N PRO A 368 10.60 -7.09 9.87
CA PRO A 368 10.56 -5.93 8.99
C PRO A 368 10.50 -6.36 7.52
N GLN A 369 10.04 -5.47 6.64
CA GLN A 369 10.07 -5.73 5.19
C GLN A 369 11.52 -5.86 4.71
N PRO A 370 11.92 -6.98 4.08
CA PRO A 370 13.27 -7.15 3.58
C PRO A 370 13.52 -6.30 2.32
N LEU A 371 14.75 -5.79 2.20
CA LEU A 371 15.30 -5.23 0.97
C LEU A 371 15.74 -6.36 0.04
N ALA A 372 14.78 -7.01 -0.61
CA ALA A 372 15.05 -8.11 -1.53
C ALA A 372 14.97 -7.66 -3.00
N ASN A 373 15.88 -8.16 -3.84
CA ASN A 373 15.81 -7.99 -5.30
C ASN A 373 15.88 -9.35 -5.98
N ASN A 374 15.03 -9.54 -6.99
CA ASN A 374 15.02 -10.74 -7.81
C ASN A 374 15.83 -10.48 -9.09
N TYR A 375 16.94 -11.21 -9.28
CA TYR A 375 17.75 -11.12 -10.48
C TYR A 375 17.56 -12.36 -11.35
N ARG A 376 17.34 -12.17 -12.65
CA ARG A 376 17.40 -13.27 -13.62
C ARG A 376 18.84 -13.46 -14.07
N THR A 377 19.47 -14.55 -13.67
CA THR A 377 20.83 -14.92 -14.07
C THR A 377 20.82 -16.04 -15.10
N ARG A 378 22.00 -16.35 -15.69
CA ARG A 378 22.15 -17.52 -16.57
C ARG A 378 21.87 -18.85 -15.86
N ALA A 379 21.98 -18.89 -14.53
CA ALA A 379 21.76 -20.07 -13.70
C ALA A 379 20.32 -20.19 -13.17
N GLY A 380 19.44 -19.22 -13.47
CA GLY A 380 18.08 -19.15 -12.95
C GLY A 380 17.80 -17.84 -12.21
N ASN A 381 16.70 -17.81 -11.44
CA ASN A 381 16.33 -16.66 -10.62
C ASN A 381 17.18 -16.67 -9.33
N GLU A 382 17.98 -15.63 -9.11
CA GLU A 382 18.74 -15.39 -7.88
C GLU A 382 17.99 -14.36 -7.03
N LYS A 383 17.80 -14.63 -5.74
CA LYS A 383 17.26 -13.64 -4.79
C LYS A 383 18.45 -13.01 -4.06
N SER A 384 18.60 -11.70 -4.18
CA SER A 384 19.49 -10.95 -3.30
C SER A 384 18.69 -10.33 -2.17
N TYR A 385 19.31 -10.29 -1.01
CA TYR A 385 18.81 -9.63 0.20
C TYR A 385 19.86 -8.62 0.62
N LYS A 386 19.45 -7.38 0.88
CA LYS A 386 20.35 -6.26 1.17
C LYS A 386 20.11 -5.66 2.57
N GLY A 387 19.50 -6.43 3.46
CA GLY A 387 19.07 -5.95 4.78
C GLY A 387 17.57 -5.67 4.82
N TRP A 388 17.19 -4.70 5.64
CA TRP A 388 15.80 -4.40 5.97
C TRP A 388 15.45 -2.95 5.68
N ILE A 389 14.18 -2.71 5.35
CA ILE A 389 13.62 -1.37 5.44
C ILE A 389 13.36 -1.09 6.92
N PRO A 390 13.78 0.08 7.44
CA PRO A 390 13.39 0.50 8.78
C PRO A 390 11.87 0.47 8.97
N PHE A 391 11.43 0.28 10.21
CA PHE A 391 10.01 0.36 10.55
C PHE A 391 9.42 1.70 10.12
N THR A 392 8.17 1.71 9.68
CA THR A 392 7.50 2.97 9.38
C THR A 392 7.27 3.79 10.66
N VAL A 393 7.01 5.09 10.50
CA VAL A 393 6.53 5.92 11.61
C VAL A 393 5.21 5.40 12.19
N PHE A 394 4.41 4.67 11.41
CA PHE A 394 3.19 4.00 11.88
C PHE A 394 3.53 2.80 12.78
N ASP A 395 4.43 1.91 12.32
CA ASP A 395 4.92 0.72 13.05
C ASP A 395 5.48 1.06 14.44
N ARG A 396 6.05 2.27 14.59
CA ARG A 396 6.55 2.80 15.87
C ARG A 396 5.51 2.75 16.99
N TYR A 397 4.23 2.88 16.66
CA TYR A 397 3.14 2.97 17.63
C TYR A 397 2.28 1.70 17.69
N VAL A 398 2.67 0.64 16.98
CA VAL A 398 1.94 -0.63 17.00
C VAL A 398 2.27 -1.41 18.27
N VAL A 399 1.24 -1.91 18.95
CA VAL A 399 1.29 -2.63 20.23
C VAL A 399 0.43 -3.89 20.17
N GLU A 400 0.74 -4.88 21.02
CA GLU A 400 -0.19 -5.96 21.32
C GLU A 400 -1.30 -5.43 22.24
N MET A 401 -2.56 -5.81 22.01
CA MET A 401 -3.70 -5.38 22.84
C MET A 401 -3.60 -5.89 24.28
N GLU A 402 -3.01 -7.06 24.50
CA GLU A 402 -2.76 -7.61 25.83
C GLU A 402 -1.58 -6.92 26.55
N HIS A 403 -0.70 -6.25 25.79
CA HIS A 403 0.52 -5.61 26.26
C HIS A 403 0.70 -4.18 25.69
N PRO A 404 -0.27 -3.27 25.92
CA PRO A 404 -0.33 -1.97 25.25
C PRO A 404 0.79 -0.99 25.65
N ASP A 405 1.61 -1.32 26.63
CA ASP A 405 2.76 -0.52 27.05
C ASP A 405 4.07 -0.93 26.35
N TYR A 406 4.02 -1.98 25.52
CA TYR A 406 5.18 -2.50 24.79
C TYR A 406 4.98 -2.32 23.29
N TYR A 407 5.86 -1.55 22.67
CA TYR A 407 5.85 -1.31 21.23
C TYR A 407 6.52 -2.47 20.51
N ILE A 408 5.81 -3.06 19.55
CA ILE A 408 6.23 -4.30 18.89
C ILE A 408 7.62 -4.14 18.26
N HIS A 409 7.85 -3.02 17.57
CA HIS A 409 9.11 -2.73 16.89
C HIS A 409 10.35 -2.82 17.81
N GLN A 410 10.21 -2.51 19.11
CA GLN A 410 11.32 -2.54 20.07
C GLN A 410 11.80 -3.97 20.32
N GLY A 411 10.89 -4.94 20.34
CA GLY A 411 11.22 -6.35 20.56
C GLY A 411 11.79 -7.05 19.33
N ILE A 412 11.69 -6.43 18.15
CA ILE A 412 12.22 -6.96 16.88
C ILE A 412 13.23 -6.02 16.20
N GLN A 413 13.74 -5.02 16.91
CA GLN A 413 14.67 -4.03 16.33
C GLN A 413 16.01 -4.62 15.91
N GLU A 414 16.47 -5.70 16.55
CA GLU A 414 17.76 -6.36 16.24
C GLU A 414 17.80 -6.88 14.79
N TYR A 415 16.64 -7.10 14.14
CA TYR A 415 16.63 -7.39 12.70
C TYR A 415 17.33 -6.28 11.91
N LEU A 416 17.07 -5.02 12.22
CA LEU A 416 17.65 -3.88 11.50
C LEU A 416 19.18 -3.77 11.61
N GLU A 417 19.81 -4.53 12.51
CA GLU A 417 21.27 -4.61 12.63
C GLU A 417 21.90 -5.49 11.53
N ASP A 418 21.11 -6.38 10.90
CA ASP A 418 21.54 -7.16 9.75
C ASP A 418 21.44 -6.34 8.45
N VAL A 419 22.49 -5.59 8.18
CA VAL A 419 22.63 -4.74 6.98
C VAL A 419 23.51 -5.38 5.89
N LYS A 420 23.84 -6.67 6.03
CA LYS A 420 24.75 -7.34 5.09
C LYS A 420 24.01 -7.77 3.83
N VAL A 421 24.67 -7.61 2.68
CA VAL A 421 24.15 -8.12 1.41
C VAL A 421 24.37 -9.63 1.35
N HIS A 422 23.29 -10.39 1.33
CA HIS A 422 23.28 -11.82 1.12
C HIS A 422 22.70 -12.18 -0.25
N LYS A 423 23.24 -13.23 -0.86
CA LYS A 423 22.78 -13.75 -2.15
C LYS A 423 22.37 -15.20 -1.97
N PHE A 424 21.13 -15.50 -2.34
CA PHE A 424 20.56 -16.82 -2.17
C PHE A 424 20.23 -17.42 -3.53
N THR A 425 20.74 -18.63 -3.74
CA THR A 425 20.51 -19.44 -4.94
C THR A 425 19.42 -20.50 -4.74
N SER A 426 18.87 -20.65 -3.53
CA SER A 426 17.80 -21.59 -3.20
C SER A 426 16.96 -21.10 -2.01
N GLU A 427 15.73 -21.59 -1.88
CA GLU A 427 14.87 -21.34 -0.73
C GLU A 427 15.46 -21.89 0.57
N GLU A 428 16.13 -23.05 0.51
CA GLU A 428 16.79 -23.64 1.67
C GLU A 428 17.90 -22.73 2.22
N ASN A 429 18.63 -22.02 1.34
CA ASN A 429 19.62 -21.04 1.76
C ASN A 429 18.98 -19.82 2.45
N VAL A 430 17.80 -19.40 1.99
CA VAL A 430 17.01 -18.33 2.62
C VAL A 430 16.60 -18.78 4.03
N ILE A 431 15.95 -19.94 4.15
CA ILE A 431 15.51 -20.49 5.43
C ILE A 431 16.70 -20.65 6.39
N HIS A 432 17.78 -21.28 5.95
CA HIS A 432 18.97 -21.49 6.78
C HIS A 432 19.58 -20.17 7.24
N HIS A 433 19.63 -19.15 6.39
CA HIS A 433 20.12 -17.84 6.79
C HIS A 433 19.23 -17.23 7.89
N PHE A 434 17.91 -17.21 7.69
CA PHE A 434 16.98 -16.60 8.64
C PHE A 434 16.85 -17.36 9.97
N GLU A 435 17.09 -18.67 9.99
CA GLU A 435 17.13 -19.45 11.24
C GLU A 435 18.45 -19.29 12.01
N ASN A 436 19.51 -18.83 11.34
CA ASN A 436 20.86 -18.73 11.91
C ASN A 436 21.43 -17.31 11.84
N LEU A 437 20.57 -16.29 11.88
CA LEU A 437 21.03 -14.90 11.90
C LEU A 437 21.85 -14.64 13.17
N GLU A 438 23.18 -14.61 13.04
CA GLU A 438 24.14 -14.52 14.15
C GLU A 438 23.94 -13.27 15.02
N ILE A 439 23.34 -12.22 14.46
CA ILE A 439 23.13 -10.93 15.11
C ILE A 439 21.90 -10.97 16.04
N LEU A 440 20.99 -11.92 15.83
CA LEU A 440 19.74 -11.99 16.57
C LEU A 440 19.91 -12.74 17.89
N SER A 441 19.45 -12.12 18.98
CA SER A 441 19.31 -12.82 20.24
C SER A 441 18.21 -13.89 20.14
N ASN A 442 18.38 -14.98 20.90
CA ASN A 442 17.32 -16.00 21.02
C ASN A 442 15.98 -15.39 21.46
N ASN A 443 16.00 -14.28 22.21
CA ASN A 443 14.80 -13.59 22.67
C ASN A 443 14.07 -12.90 21.52
N THR A 444 14.80 -12.20 20.64
CA THR A 444 14.22 -11.56 19.45
C THR A 444 13.55 -12.58 18.54
N HIS A 445 14.22 -13.70 18.30
CA HIS A 445 13.64 -14.80 17.52
C HIS A 445 12.38 -15.39 18.18
N ALA A 446 12.42 -15.62 19.49
CA ALA A 446 11.26 -16.15 20.21
C ALA A 446 10.07 -15.17 20.18
N TYR A 447 10.34 -13.88 20.35
CA TYR A 447 9.32 -12.84 20.30
C TYR A 447 8.73 -12.68 18.89
N SER A 448 9.57 -12.66 17.84
CA SER A 448 9.07 -12.57 16.45
C SER A 448 8.19 -13.75 16.05
N LYS A 449 8.49 -14.96 16.53
CA LYS A 449 7.64 -16.15 16.37
C LYS A 449 6.33 -16.03 17.13
N HIS A 450 6.37 -15.57 18.38
CA HIS A 450 5.17 -15.31 19.19
C HIS A 450 4.21 -14.34 18.49
N LEU A 451 4.73 -13.27 17.88
CA LEU A 451 3.96 -12.23 17.20
C LEU A 451 3.12 -12.72 16.01
N VAL A 452 3.40 -13.89 15.43
CA VAL A 452 2.55 -14.45 14.35
C VAL A 452 1.11 -14.63 14.82
N LYS A 453 0.92 -15.09 16.06
CA LYS A 453 -0.41 -15.32 16.62
C LYS A 453 -1.22 -14.02 16.72
N PRO A 454 -0.78 -12.94 17.41
CA PRO A 454 -1.56 -11.71 17.47
C PRO A 454 -1.75 -11.06 16.09
N PHE A 455 -0.78 -11.15 15.16
CA PHE A 455 -0.97 -10.64 13.79
C PHE A 455 -2.01 -11.42 12.96
N THR A 456 -2.36 -12.64 13.39
CA THR A 456 -3.38 -13.48 12.75
C THR A 456 -4.62 -13.69 13.63
N THR A 457 -4.72 -12.95 14.73
CA THR A 457 -5.83 -13.02 15.68
C THR A 457 -6.56 -11.69 15.68
N ARG A 458 -7.87 -11.74 15.47
CA ARG A 458 -8.77 -10.59 15.53
C ARG A 458 -8.62 -9.85 16.86
N GLU A 459 -8.61 -8.52 16.82
CA GLU A 459 -8.56 -7.65 18.01
C GLU A 459 -7.30 -7.83 18.88
N ALA A 460 -6.23 -8.42 18.36
CA ALA A 460 -5.00 -8.66 19.13
C ALA A 460 -3.91 -7.60 18.92
N ILE A 461 -4.03 -6.79 17.87
CA ILE A 461 -3.08 -5.70 17.54
C ILE A 461 -3.79 -4.36 17.62
N GLY A 462 -3.09 -3.35 18.14
CA GLY A 462 -3.56 -1.98 18.21
C GLY A 462 -2.50 -0.95 17.87
N PHE A 463 -2.94 0.29 17.68
CA PHE A 463 -2.12 1.47 17.50
C PHE A 463 -2.28 2.39 18.71
N LYS A 464 -1.19 2.68 19.42
CA LYS A 464 -1.21 3.57 20.60
C LYS A 464 -1.06 5.03 20.17
N ALA A 465 -2.16 5.76 20.19
CA ALA A 465 -2.22 7.18 19.81
C ALA A 465 -1.53 8.10 20.82
N TYR A 466 -1.29 9.35 20.43
CA TYR A 466 -0.61 10.38 21.23
C TYR A 466 -1.28 10.68 22.58
N ASP A 467 -2.59 10.45 22.69
CA ASP A 467 -3.38 10.64 23.92
C ASP A 467 -3.41 9.39 24.82
N GLY A 468 -2.77 8.30 24.38
CA GLY A 468 -2.71 7.02 25.07
C GLY A 468 -3.83 6.05 24.74
N GLU A 469 -4.82 6.43 23.91
CA GLU A 469 -5.81 5.49 23.39
C GLU A 469 -5.13 4.42 22.55
N VAL A 470 -5.57 3.16 22.70
CA VAL A 470 -5.14 2.06 21.83
C VAL A 470 -6.25 1.75 20.86
N ILE A 471 -6.07 2.16 19.61
CA ILE A 471 -7.01 1.96 18.50
C ILE A 471 -6.78 0.55 17.96
N THR A 472 -7.79 -0.31 18.06
CA THR A 472 -7.68 -1.68 17.55
C THR A 472 -7.54 -1.70 16.03
N LEU A 473 -6.57 -2.45 15.54
CA LEU A 473 -6.28 -2.60 14.11
C LEU A 473 -6.89 -3.90 13.58
N GLN A 474 -7.25 -3.90 12.30
CA GLN A 474 -7.81 -5.06 11.63
C GLN A 474 -6.72 -6.11 11.39
N THR A 475 -7.02 -7.35 11.73
CA THR A 475 -6.20 -8.53 11.40
C THR A 475 -7.11 -9.61 10.81
N PHE A 476 -6.54 -10.53 10.07
CA PHE A 476 -7.26 -11.65 9.46
C PHE A 476 -6.71 -12.97 9.96
N LYS A 477 -7.44 -14.07 9.73
CA LYS A 477 -6.95 -15.41 10.11
C LYS A 477 -5.68 -15.80 9.36
N GLU A 478 -5.58 -15.36 8.12
CA GLU A 478 -4.38 -15.45 7.31
C GLU A 478 -3.76 -14.07 7.24
N TYR A 479 -2.45 -13.98 7.42
CA TYR A 479 -1.79 -12.69 7.32
C TYR A 479 -1.84 -12.19 5.88
N GLU A 480 -2.58 -11.11 5.65
CA GLU A 480 -2.70 -10.44 4.35
C GLU A 480 -1.72 -9.28 4.29
N PRO A 481 -0.66 -9.35 3.48
CA PRO A 481 0.34 -8.31 3.41
C PRO A 481 -0.24 -6.98 2.94
N MET A 482 0.30 -5.86 3.45
CA MET A 482 -0.13 -4.47 3.20
C MET A 482 -1.55 -4.14 3.71
N SER A 483 -2.38 -5.15 4.02
CA SER A 483 -3.79 -5.02 4.39
C SER A 483 -4.01 -5.22 5.89
N SER A 484 -3.46 -6.31 6.43
CA SER A 484 -3.46 -6.58 7.87
C SER A 484 -2.79 -5.43 8.58
N ILE A 485 -3.34 -4.96 9.69
CA ILE A 485 -2.84 -3.85 10.52
C ILE A 485 -2.70 -2.47 9.84
N SER A 486 -2.93 -2.35 8.52
CA SER A 486 -3.10 -1.07 7.80
C SER A 486 -4.52 -0.52 7.90
N HIS A 487 -5.43 -1.17 8.61
CA HIS A 487 -6.84 -0.80 8.69
C HIS A 487 -7.30 -0.76 10.14
N ILE A 488 -8.34 0.03 10.41
CA ILE A 488 -9.03 0.03 11.69
C ILE A 488 -9.92 -1.20 11.77
N HIS A 489 -9.96 -1.80 12.94
CA HIS A 489 -10.80 -2.94 13.23
C HIS A 489 -12.28 -2.67 12.93
N ALA A 490 -12.87 -3.51 12.08
CA ALA A 490 -14.30 -3.45 11.81
C ALA A 490 -15.11 -4.10 12.96
N PRO A 491 -16.16 -3.44 13.49
CA PRO A 491 -16.94 -3.89 14.65
C PRO A 491 -17.79 -5.15 14.40
N PHE A 492 -17.71 -5.73 13.20
CA PHE A 492 -18.40 -6.95 12.79
C PHE A 492 -17.40 -8.03 12.36
N ALA A 493 -17.80 -9.29 12.48
CA ALA A 493 -16.97 -10.44 12.09
C ALA A 493 -16.52 -10.35 10.63
N CYS A 494 -15.21 -10.37 10.43
CA CYS A 494 -14.53 -10.34 9.14
C CYS A 494 -13.23 -11.12 9.35
N ASP A 495 -13.23 -12.38 8.89
CA ASP A 495 -12.15 -13.34 9.12
C ASP A 495 -11.13 -13.36 7.97
N SER A 496 -11.54 -12.88 6.80
CA SER A 496 -10.77 -12.80 5.55
C SER A 496 -11.08 -11.48 4.83
N SER A 497 -10.19 -11.04 3.95
CA SER A 497 -10.46 -9.94 3.01
C SER A 497 -11.75 -10.10 2.23
N ILE A 498 -11.95 -11.29 1.68
CA ILE A 498 -13.01 -11.61 0.72
C ILE A 498 -14.39 -11.50 1.37
N ASP A 499 -14.50 -11.85 2.66
CA ASP A 499 -15.76 -11.85 3.40
C ASP A 499 -15.96 -10.53 4.19
N CYS A 500 -15.04 -9.56 4.04
CA CYS A 500 -15.10 -8.28 4.72
C CYS A 500 -16.02 -7.30 3.97
N PHE A 501 -17.33 -7.50 4.10
CA PHE A 501 -18.33 -6.57 3.58
C PHE A 501 -19.31 -6.13 4.66
N ILE A 502 -19.83 -4.90 4.56
CA ILE A 502 -20.90 -4.40 5.43
C ILE A 502 -22.26 -4.78 4.81
N PRO A 503 -22.94 -5.83 5.28
CA PRO A 503 -24.31 -6.10 4.85
C PRO A 503 -25.24 -4.97 5.32
N LYS A 504 -26.33 -4.74 4.58
CA LYS A 504 -27.28 -3.65 4.84
C LYS A 504 -27.82 -3.66 6.25
N GLU A 505 -28.03 -4.85 6.77
CA GLU A 505 -28.61 -5.10 8.07
C GLU A 505 -27.64 -4.74 9.22
N LYS A 506 -26.33 -4.71 8.95
CA LYS A 506 -25.28 -4.40 9.93
C LYS A 506 -24.77 -2.97 9.85
N LEU A 507 -25.39 -2.09 9.06
CA LEU A 507 -25.00 -0.67 9.03
C LEU A 507 -25.11 -0.02 10.42
N ASN A 508 -25.95 -0.56 11.30
CA ASN A 508 -26.06 -0.12 12.69
C ASN A 508 -24.91 -0.51 13.61
N GLU A 509 -24.06 -1.43 13.16
CA GLU A 509 -22.86 -1.86 13.90
C GLU A 509 -21.64 -1.03 13.50
N VAL A 510 -21.70 -0.30 12.38
CA VAL A 510 -20.61 0.52 11.84
C VAL A 510 -20.45 1.80 12.64
N ASP A 511 -19.20 2.21 12.92
CA ASP A 511 -18.87 3.48 13.57
C ASP A 511 -18.29 4.51 12.57
N ASP A 512 -18.00 5.73 13.06
CA ASP A 512 -17.45 6.84 12.28
C ASP A 512 -16.11 6.56 11.58
N ASN A 513 -15.42 5.47 11.90
CA ASN A 513 -14.11 5.11 11.34
C ASN A 513 -14.21 4.18 10.13
N TYR A 514 -15.41 3.99 9.58
CA TYR A 514 -15.67 3.14 8.44
C TYR A 514 -14.75 3.39 7.25
N LEU A 515 -14.29 4.63 7.06
CA LEU A 515 -13.41 5.00 5.97
C LEU A 515 -12.17 4.14 5.92
N MET A 516 -11.61 3.75 7.07
CA MET A 516 -10.38 2.95 7.15
C MET A 516 -10.64 1.49 7.56
N TYR A 517 -11.85 0.97 7.35
CA TYR A 517 -12.09 -0.47 7.44
C TYR A 517 -11.60 -1.16 6.17
N TYR A 518 -11.17 -2.42 6.28
CA TYR A 518 -10.87 -3.27 5.13
C TYR A 518 -12.15 -3.76 4.42
N THR A 519 -13.14 -2.91 4.20
CA THR A 519 -14.42 -3.31 3.61
C THR A 519 -14.77 -2.40 2.46
N ILE A 520 -15.30 -3.01 1.40
CA ILE A 520 -16.01 -2.26 0.37
C ILE A 520 -17.32 -1.78 0.97
N ILE A 521 -17.45 -0.47 1.15
CA ILE A 521 -18.70 0.10 1.63
C ILE A 521 -19.63 0.27 0.44
N THR A 522 -20.55 -0.67 0.26
CA THR A 522 -21.54 -0.64 -0.82
C THR A 522 -22.68 0.37 -0.58
N ARG A 523 -22.40 1.49 0.11
CA ARG A 523 -23.35 2.54 0.49
C ARG A 523 -23.00 3.85 -0.23
N SER A 524 -23.98 4.71 -0.43
CA SER A 524 -23.72 6.04 -0.99
C SER A 524 -22.98 6.94 0.02
N VAL A 525 -22.23 7.94 -0.47
CA VAL A 525 -21.54 8.92 0.41
C VAL A 525 -22.57 9.55 1.33
N ASN A 526 -23.68 9.97 0.73
CA ASN A 526 -24.74 10.70 1.42
C ASN A 526 -25.31 9.90 2.58
N GLU A 527 -25.55 8.59 2.42
CA GLU A 527 -26.07 7.74 3.51
C GLU A 527 -25.06 7.62 4.66
N LEU A 528 -23.77 7.47 4.36
CA LEU A 528 -22.72 7.36 5.37
C LEU A 528 -22.47 8.70 6.06
N VAL A 529 -22.41 9.78 5.29
CA VAL A 529 -22.18 11.13 5.81
C VAL A 529 -23.37 11.62 6.63
N GLU A 530 -24.61 11.45 6.15
CA GLU A 530 -25.81 11.79 6.94
C GLU A 530 -25.81 11.07 8.29
N ARG A 531 -25.34 9.83 8.31
CA ARG A 531 -25.27 9.03 9.53
C ARG A 531 -24.14 9.47 10.47
N PHE A 532 -22.94 9.67 9.96
CA PHE A 532 -21.73 9.77 10.78
C PHE A 532 -21.14 11.18 10.89
N SER A 533 -21.54 12.15 10.06
CA SER A 533 -21.08 13.55 10.16
C SER A 533 -21.46 14.24 11.49
N SER A 534 -22.46 13.72 12.19
CA SER A 534 -22.79 14.19 13.54
C SER A 534 -21.87 13.63 14.63
N GLU A 535 -21.15 12.54 14.33
CA GLU A 535 -20.25 11.83 15.24
C GLU A 535 -18.79 12.25 15.05
N SER A 536 -18.41 12.69 13.85
CA SER A 536 -17.09 13.25 13.54
C SER A 536 -17.16 14.73 13.17
N SER A 537 -16.31 15.55 13.80
CA SER A 537 -16.10 16.94 13.39
C SER A 537 -15.45 17.08 12.02
N HIS A 538 -14.96 15.97 11.44
CA HIS A 538 -14.24 15.89 10.17
C HIS A 538 -15.05 15.11 9.13
N GLY A 539 -16.38 15.17 9.23
CA GLY A 539 -17.36 14.55 8.35
C GLY A 539 -17.22 13.03 8.22
N PHE A 540 -16.80 12.50 7.05
CA PHE A 540 -16.64 11.05 6.85
C PHE A 540 -15.27 10.49 7.23
N VAL A 541 -14.33 11.33 7.67
CA VAL A 541 -13.06 10.85 8.25
C VAL A 541 -13.27 10.71 9.75
N GLY A 542 -13.24 9.46 10.24
CA GLY A 542 -13.46 9.14 11.65
C GLY A 542 -12.38 9.67 12.58
N SER A 543 -12.77 9.92 13.83
CA SER A 543 -11.92 10.51 14.85
C SER A 543 -10.65 9.69 15.14
N LYS A 544 -10.71 8.36 15.08
CA LYS A 544 -9.53 7.48 15.30
C LYS A 544 -8.53 7.60 14.15
N VAL A 545 -9.00 7.79 12.91
CA VAL A 545 -8.15 8.03 11.75
C VAL A 545 -7.35 9.32 11.94
N ILE A 546 -8.01 10.39 12.38
CA ILE A 546 -7.36 11.67 12.70
C ILE A 546 -6.31 11.50 13.80
N LYS A 547 -6.62 10.75 14.87
CA LYS A 547 -5.67 10.48 15.95
C LYS A 547 -4.43 9.73 15.47
N ILE A 548 -4.58 8.74 14.59
CA ILE A 548 -3.45 8.01 13.99
C ILE A 548 -2.58 8.97 13.19
N LEU A 549 -3.17 9.72 12.25
CA LEU A 549 -2.43 10.66 11.39
C LEU A 549 -1.70 11.74 12.21
N LYS A 550 -2.33 12.27 13.26
CA LYS A 550 -1.68 13.20 14.20
C LYS A 550 -0.54 12.57 14.99
N THR A 551 -0.70 11.30 15.39
CA THR A 551 0.33 10.58 16.16
C THR A 551 1.59 10.36 15.31
N ILE A 552 1.43 10.07 14.02
CA ILE A 552 2.58 9.87 13.12
C ILE A 552 3.21 11.18 12.64
N GLY A 553 2.50 12.32 12.71
CA GLY A 553 3.10 13.65 12.54
C GLY A 553 2.31 14.67 11.75
N TRP A 554 1.13 14.32 11.21
CA TRP A 554 0.29 15.28 10.51
C TRP A 554 -0.28 16.33 11.48
N THR A 555 -0.35 17.57 11.00
CA THR A 555 -0.90 18.67 11.80
C THR A 555 -2.31 18.95 11.34
N GLU A 556 -3.29 18.69 12.20
CA GLU A 556 -4.69 19.07 11.98
C GLU A 556 -4.82 20.59 11.83
N ARG A 557 -5.68 21.04 10.93
CA ARG A 557 -5.98 22.44 10.68
C ARG A 557 -6.92 22.95 11.78
N GLU A 558 -6.52 24.05 12.43
CA GLU A 558 -7.40 24.77 13.35
C GLU A 558 -8.44 25.52 12.52
N GLN A 559 -9.63 24.95 12.35
CA GLN A 559 -10.74 25.54 11.60
C GLN A 559 -12.04 25.50 12.41
N ASP A 560 -12.94 26.45 12.09
CA ASP A 560 -14.30 26.49 12.62
C ASP A 560 -15.11 25.31 12.08
N GLU A 561 -15.78 24.57 12.96
CA GLU A 561 -16.68 23.45 12.64
C GLU A 561 -17.72 23.83 11.56
N PHE A 562 -18.14 25.10 11.52
CA PHE A 562 -19.06 25.61 10.51
C PHE A 562 -18.49 25.56 9.08
N TYR A 563 -17.19 25.86 8.93
CA TYR A 563 -16.54 25.83 7.62
C TYR A 563 -16.44 24.40 7.07
N TYR A 564 -16.06 23.43 7.91
CA TYR A 564 -16.02 22.02 7.53
C TYR A 564 -17.38 21.53 7.03
N LYS A 565 -18.46 21.81 7.78
CA LYS A 565 -19.82 21.45 7.37
C LYS A 565 -20.20 22.10 6.04
N SER A 566 -19.74 23.33 5.77
CA SER A 566 -20.04 23.99 4.50
C SER A 566 -19.37 23.31 3.31
N VAL A 567 -18.09 22.91 3.43
CA VAL A 567 -17.38 22.21 2.36
C VAL A 567 -17.91 20.80 2.16
N GLU A 568 -18.20 20.09 3.25
CA GLU A 568 -18.85 18.79 3.18
C GLU A 568 -20.19 18.87 2.43
N GLN A 569 -21.06 19.82 2.79
CA GLN A 569 -22.35 20.01 2.11
C GLN A 569 -22.18 20.36 0.62
N ASP A 570 -21.18 21.17 0.27
CA ASP A 570 -20.88 21.47 -1.15
C ASP A 570 -20.50 20.19 -1.92
N ILE A 571 -19.56 19.41 -1.40
CA ILE A 571 -19.13 18.13 -2.00
C ILE A 571 -20.31 17.16 -2.12
N LEU A 572 -21.08 16.94 -1.06
CA LEU A 572 -22.25 16.05 -1.09
C LEU A 572 -23.31 16.53 -2.09
N SER A 573 -23.50 17.85 -2.22
CA SER A 573 -24.46 18.40 -3.17
C SER A 573 -24.02 18.16 -4.61
N LYS A 574 -22.70 18.22 -4.89
CA LYS A 574 -22.11 17.86 -6.18
C LYS A 574 -22.30 16.36 -6.47
N GLU A 575 -22.05 15.48 -5.49
CA GLU A 575 -22.30 14.03 -5.62
C GLU A 575 -23.76 13.72 -5.94
N ALA A 576 -24.70 14.33 -5.21
CA ALA A 576 -26.13 14.15 -5.42
C ALA A 576 -26.55 14.57 -6.83
N ARG A 577 -26.05 15.72 -7.34
CA ARG A 577 -26.34 16.21 -8.69
C ARG A 577 -25.80 15.25 -9.76
N SER A 578 -24.55 14.81 -9.65
CA SER A 578 -23.94 13.88 -10.61
C SER A 578 -24.70 12.55 -10.70
N SER A 579 -25.19 12.02 -9.57
CA SER A 579 -26.02 10.81 -9.56
C SER A 579 -27.40 10.99 -10.22
N SER A 580 -27.96 12.21 -10.18
CA SER A 580 -29.26 12.50 -10.79
C SER A 580 -29.18 12.67 -12.31
N ILE A 581 -28.10 13.27 -12.82
CA ILE A 581 -27.89 13.52 -14.25
C ILE A 581 -27.74 12.21 -15.04
N SER A 582 -27.01 11.23 -14.50
CA SER A 582 -26.85 9.91 -15.14
C SER A 582 -28.18 9.14 -15.27
N SER A 583 -29.08 9.28 -14.28
CA SER A 583 -30.40 8.66 -14.32
C SER A 583 -31.37 9.31 -15.33
N ILE A 584 -31.28 10.63 -15.52
CA ILE A 584 -32.13 11.39 -16.45
C ILE A 584 -31.72 11.11 -17.90
N SER A 585 -30.42 10.98 -18.18
CA SER A 585 -29.88 10.62 -19.51
C SER A 585 -30.47 9.30 -20.01
N LEU A 586 -30.44 8.24 -19.19
CA LEU A 586 -30.95 6.93 -19.57
C LEU A 586 -32.48 6.90 -19.76
N TYR A 587 -33.23 7.59 -18.89
CA TYR A 587 -34.70 7.62 -18.98
C TYR A 587 -35.19 8.49 -20.16
N SER A 588 -34.53 9.62 -20.40
CA SER A 588 -34.78 10.49 -21.57
C SER A 588 -34.48 9.74 -22.87
N PHE A 589 -33.33 9.05 -22.94
CA PHE A 589 -32.95 8.27 -24.11
C PHE A 589 -33.91 7.11 -24.40
N TYR A 590 -34.34 6.38 -23.35
CA TYR A 590 -35.29 5.28 -23.51
C TYR A 590 -36.68 5.77 -23.96
N ASN A 591 -37.15 6.90 -23.41
CA ASN A 591 -38.40 7.52 -23.85
C ASN A 591 -38.29 8.04 -25.28
N ASN A 592 -37.16 8.63 -25.67
CA ASN A 592 -36.94 9.07 -27.04
C ASN A 592 -36.90 7.89 -28.02
N ILE A 593 -36.28 6.76 -27.66
CA ILE A 593 -36.33 5.53 -28.46
C ILE A 593 -37.76 4.99 -28.57
N ILE A 594 -38.52 4.98 -27.48
CA ILE A 594 -39.93 4.55 -27.50
C ILE A 594 -40.75 5.47 -28.40
N ILE A 595 -40.57 6.79 -28.30
CA ILE A 595 -41.26 7.79 -29.13
C ILE A 595 -40.89 7.63 -30.60
N ILE A 596 -39.62 7.44 -30.92
CA ILE A 596 -39.15 7.21 -32.30
C ILE A 596 -39.74 5.91 -32.85
N ASN A 597 -39.69 4.81 -32.08
CA ASN A 597 -40.28 3.54 -32.49
C ASN A 597 -41.80 3.62 -32.65
N THR A 598 -42.51 4.34 -31.79
CA THR A 598 -43.96 4.55 -31.95
C THR A 598 -44.26 5.42 -33.16
N MET A 599 -43.48 6.46 -33.44
CA MET A 599 -43.62 7.24 -34.67
C MET A 599 -43.37 6.40 -35.92
N ILE A 600 -42.34 5.55 -35.93
CA ILE A 600 -42.06 4.66 -37.06
C ILE A 600 -43.23 3.69 -37.29
N ILE A 601 -43.79 3.10 -36.22
CA ILE A 601 -44.96 2.22 -36.30
C ILE A 601 -46.18 2.99 -36.84
N VAL A 602 -46.44 4.20 -36.35
CA VAL A 602 -47.56 5.03 -36.82
C VAL A 602 -47.40 5.40 -38.30
N ILE A 603 -46.20 5.78 -38.74
CA ILE A 603 -45.91 6.07 -40.15
C ILE A 603 -46.12 4.83 -41.01
N ALA A 604 -45.68 3.65 -40.55
CA ALA A 604 -45.88 2.38 -41.25
C ALA A 604 -47.35 1.92 -41.32
N PHE A 605 -48.22 2.42 -40.43
CA PHE A 605 -49.68 2.19 -40.50
C PHE A 605 -50.42 3.20 -41.38
N ILE A 606 -49.83 4.38 -41.62
CA ILE A 606 -50.41 5.44 -42.46
C ILE A 606 -50.04 5.24 -43.94
N LEU A 607 -48.83 4.75 -44.21
CA LEU A 607 -48.38 4.33 -45.55
C LEU A 607 -48.96 2.97 -45.92
#